data_AF-A0A356X719-F1
#
_entry.id   AF-A0A356X719-F1
#
_cell.length_a   1.000
_cell.length_b   1.000
_cell.length_c   1.000
_cell.angle_alpha   90.00
_cell.angle_beta   90.00
_cell.angle_gamma   90.00
#
_symmetry.space_group_name_H-M   'P 1'
#
loop_
_entity.id
_entity.type
_entity.pdbx_description
1 polymer ?
#
loop_
_entity_poly.entity_id
_entity_poly.type
_entity_poly.pdbx_seq_one_letter_code
_entity_poly.pdbx_strand_id
1 'polypeptide(L)'
;MNNSQQQEIWFVTGSQHLYGEETLKQVEVHSQKVAAGLNERSNTPADIVFKTVLTTSEAIKTLMLEANSDPKCIGLITWMHTFSPSKMWIAGLKALNKPFVHLHTQFNRDIPWNEIDMDFMNLNQSAHGGREFGFINAAMGIDRKVIAGHWQDSEVISELDTWIRAAIGKHELENLKVARFGDNMRNVAVTEGDKVSAQLQFGLDVRGFGVGDLVEYVKAVSV
;
A
#
# COMPACT_ATOMS: atom_id res chain seq x y z
N MET A 1 -22.58 7.06 9.84
CA MET A 1 -22.85 5.75 9.22
C MET A 1 -21.87 5.61 8.07
N ASN A 2 -20.75 4.90 8.27
CA ASN A 2 -19.83 4.60 7.16
C ASN A 2 -20.06 3.16 6.74
N ASN A 3 -20.66 2.99 5.57
CA ASN A 3 -20.89 1.69 4.94
C ASN A 3 -19.74 1.34 3.98
N SER A 4 -18.50 1.74 4.34
CA SER A 4 -17.30 1.37 3.61
C SER A 4 -16.88 -0.03 4.07
N GLN A 5 -16.72 -0.97 3.14
CA GLN A 5 -16.00 -2.21 3.43
C GLN A 5 -14.65 -1.84 4.05
N GLN A 6 -14.26 -2.52 5.13
CA GLN A 6 -13.00 -2.24 5.82
C GLN A 6 -11.85 -2.45 4.82
N GLN A 7 -11.15 -1.36 4.51
CA GLN A 7 -10.04 -1.33 3.57
C GLN A 7 -8.80 -1.92 4.23
N GLU A 8 -7.97 -2.58 3.43
CA GLU A 8 -6.77 -3.28 3.89
C GLU A 8 -5.51 -2.75 3.20
N ILE A 9 -4.44 -2.65 3.98
CA ILE A 9 -3.07 -2.49 3.54
C ILE A 9 -2.35 -3.81 3.77
N TRP A 10 -1.90 -4.45 2.70
CA TRP A 10 -1.27 -5.77 2.81
C TRP A 10 0.20 -5.64 3.21
N PHE A 11 0.55 -6.22 4.36
CA PHE A 11 1.93 -6.32 4.81
C PHE A 11 2.57 -7.61 4.27
N VAL A 12 3.60 -7.45 3.46
CA VAL A 12 4.27 -8.54 2.74
C VAL A 12 5.75 -8.53 3.05
N THR A 13 6.30 -9.72 3.33
CA THR A 13 7.69 -9.85 3.76
C THR A 13 8.51 -10.63 2.75
N GLY A 14 9.65 -10.08 2.33
CA GLY A 14 10.59 -10.75 1.43
C GLY A 14 11.61 -11.60 2.17
N SER A 15 11.85 -12.79 1.64
CA SER A 15 12.94 -13.69 2.04
C SER A 15 13.40 -14.56 0.86
N GLN A 16 14.08 -15.68 1.14
CA GLN A 16 14.42 -16.73 0.18
C GLN A 16 14.56 -18.10 0.86
N HIS A 17 14.39 -19.17 0.10
CA HIS A 17 14.43 -20.55 0.61
C HIS A 17 15.79 -21.00 1.15
N LEU A 18 16.89 -20.35 0.74
CA LEU A 18 18.25 -20.74 1.14
C LEU A 18 18.50 -20.63 2.65
N TYR A 19 17.66 -19.91 3.38
CA TYR A 19 17.78 -19.75 4.84
C TYR A 19 17.20 -20.92 5.65
N GLY A 20 16.53 -21.88 5.01
CA GLY A 20 15.92 -23.02 5.69
C GLY A 20 14.58 -22.70 6.38
N GLU A 21 13.79 -23.74 6.64
CA GLU A 21 12.43 -23.59 7.17
C GLU A 21 12.37 -22.97 8.57
N GLU A 22 13.36 -23.25 9.43
CA GLU A 22 13.41 -22.70 10.78
C GLU A 22 13.54 -21.18 10.76
N THR A 23 14.46 -20.65 9.96
CA THR A 23 14.63 -19.20 9.76
C THR A 23 13.37 -18.59 9.18
N LEU A 24 12.73 -19.24 8.20
CA LEU A 24 11.50 -18.74 7.59
C LEU A 24 10.34 -18.67 8.59
N LYS A 25 10.22 -19.63 9.52
CA LYS A 25 9.25 -19.58 10.63
C LYS A 25 9.52 -18.38 11.55
N GLN A 26 10.78 -18.10 11.85
CA GLN A 26 11.15 -16.91 12.66
C GLN A 26 10.82 -15.60 11.92
N VAL A 27 11.10 -15.53 10.62
CA VAL A 27 10.71 -14.39 9.77
C VAL A 27 9.19 -14.20 9.79
N GLU A 28 8.41 -15.27 9.65
CA GLU A 28 6.95 -15.21 9.70
C GLU A 28 6.44 -14.68 11.05
N VAL A 29 6.96 -15.21 12.17
CA VAL A 29 6.63 -14.73 13.52
C VAL A 29 6.96 -13.25 13.69
N HIS A 30 8.14 -12.82 13.23
CA HIS A 30 8.52 -11.40 13.27
C HIS A 30 7.58 -10.54 12.41
N SER A 31 7.22 -11.01 11.22
CA SER A 31 6.35 -10.29 10.29
C SER A 31 4.94 -10.10 10.83
N GLN A 32 4.37 -11.15 11.43
CA GLN A 32 3.07 -11.08 12.09
C GLN A 32 3.09 -10.08 13.27
N LYS A 33 4.13 -10.10 14.09
CA LYS A 33 4.30 -9.15 15.21
C LYS A 33 4.45 -7.71 14.73
N VAL A 34 5.25 -7.48 13.69
CA VAL A 34 5.44 -6.13 13.12
C VAL A 34 4.14 -5.64 12.50
N ALA A 35 3.45 -6.45 11.69
CA ALA A 35 2.18 -6.08 11.07
C ALA A 35 1.10 -5.76 12.12
N ALA A 36 0.91 -6.63 13.11
CA ALA A 36 -0.03 -6.41 14.20
C ALA A 36 0.32 -5.15 15.01
N GLY A 37 1.60 -4.97 15.33
CA GLY A 37 2.06 -3.82 16.08
C GLY A 37 1.95 -2.49 15.32
N LEU A 38 2.16 -2.49 14.00
CA LEU A 38 1.86 -1.35 13.14
C LEU A 38 0.35 -1.09 13.09
N ASN A 39 -0.47 -2.13 12.97
CA ASN A 39 -1.93 -1.99 12.94
C ASN A 39 -2.49 -1.37 14.24
N GLU A 40 -2.00 -1.83 15.39
CA GLU A 40 -2.40 -1.31 16.71
C GLU A 40 -2.03 0.16 16.92
N ARG A 41 -0.94 0.62 16.29
CA ARG A 41 -0.40 1.98 16.44
C ARG A 41 -0.88 2.93 15.33
N SER A 42 -1.33 2.39 14.21
CA SER A 42 -1.90 3.12 13.09
C SER A 42 -3.14 3.87 13.56
N ASN A 43 -3.21 5.17 13.25
CA ASN A 43 -4.38 6.00 13.52
C ASN A 43 -5.15 6.27 12.22
N THR A 44 -5.37 5.21 11.42
CA THR A 44 -6.09 5.28 10.15
C THR A 44 -7.22 4.26 10.10
N PRO A 45 -8.26 4.46 9.27
CA PRO A 45 -9.40 3.55 9.20
C PRO A 45 -9.13 2.27 8.39
N ALA A 46 -7.93 2.08 7.84
CA ALA A 46 -7.56 0.89 7.07
C ALA A 46 -6.72 -0.07 7.92
N ASP A 47 -7.01 -1.36 7.82
CA ASP A 47 -6.30 -2.39 8.58
C ASP A 47 -4.99 -2.79 7.89
N ILE A 48 -3.92 -2.97 8.65
CA ILE A 48 -2.67 -3.56 8.18
C ILE A 48 -2.73 -5.07 8.38
N VAL A 49 -2.74 -5.83 7.28
CA VAL A 49 -2.96 -7.28 7.28
C VAL A 49 -1.72 -8.02 6.78
N PHE A 50 -1.11 -8.85 7.63
CA PHE A 50 -0.03 -9.76 7.21
C PHE A 50 -0.57 -10.79 6.20
N LYS A 51 0.13 -10.98 5.09
CA LYS A 51 -0.23 -11.97 4.07
C LYS A 51 0.62 -13.23 4.16
N THR A 52 1.89 -13.13 3.80
CA THR A 52 2.81 -14.27 3.78
C THR A 52 4.26 -13.80 3.66
N VAL A 53 5.19 -14.72 3.93
CA VAL A 53 6.60 -14.56 3.59
C VAL A 53 6.83 -15.05 2.16
N LEU A 54 7.35 -14.17 1.31
CA LEU A 54 7.55 -14.42 -0.11
C LEU A 54 9.00 -14.83 -0.38
N THR A 55 9.17 -16.00 -1.00
CA THR A 55 10.48 -16.63 -1.24
C THR A 55 10.73 -17.03 -2.69
N THR A 56 9.72 -16.97 -3.57
CA THR A 56 9.83 -17.30 -5.00
C THR A 56 9.23 -16.21 -5.88
N SER A 57 9.70 -16.14 -7.14
CA SER A 57 9.17 -15.18 -8.12
C SER A 57 7.68 -15.42 -8.42
N GLU A 58 7.26 -16.67 -8.45
CA GLU A 58 5.90 -17.10 -8.72
C GLU A 58 4.97 -16.66 -7.59
N ALA A 59 5.35 -16.91 -6.33
CA ALA A 59 4.57 -16.51 -5.17
C ALA A 59 4.44 -14.98 -5.10
N ILE A 60 5.53 -14.25 -5.36
CA ILE A 60 5.49 -12.77 -5.41
C ILE A 60 4.52 -12.31 -6.49
N LYS A 61 4.62 -12.84 -7.71
CA LYS A 61 3.73 -12.47 -8.81
C LYS A 61 2.26 -12.76 -8.50
N THR A 62 1.97 -13.95 -7.97
CA THR A 62 0.61 -14.35 -7.61
C THR A 62 0.01 -13.39 -6.59
N LEU A 63 0.73 -13.07 -5.51
CA LEU A 63 0.24 -12.15 -4.48
C LEU A 63 -0.02 -10.74 -5.04
N MET A 64 0.83 -10.23 -5.94
CA MET A 64 0.61 -8.90 -6.54
C MET A 64 -0.62 -8.88 -7.45
N LEU A 65 -0.91 -9.99 -8.15
CA LEU A 65 -2.14 -10.13 -8.94
C LEU A 65 -3.38 -10.24 -8.03
N GLU A 66 -3.29 -10.98 -6.93
CA GLU A 66 -4.35 -11.05 -5.91
C GLU A 66 -4.64 -9.66 -5.34
N ALA A 67 -3.60 -8.91 -4.96
CA ALA A 67 -3.71 -7.56 -4.44
C ALA A 67 -4.41 -6.60 -5.43
N ASN A 68 -4.14 -6.73 -6.73
CA ASN A 68 -4.83 -5.94 -7.76
C ASN A 68 -6.32 -6.26 -7.85
N SER A 69 -6.70 -7.53 -7.66
CA SER A 69 -8.08 -8.01 -7.83
C SER A 69 -8.94 -7.88 -6.58
N ASP A 70 -8.35 -7.77 -5.40
CA ASP A 70 -9.10 -7.64 -4.15
C ASP A 70 -9.59 -6.18 -3.97
N PRO A 71 -10.92 -5.95 -3.93
CA PRO A 71 -11.45 -4.60 -3.76
C PRO A 71 -11.12 -3.98 -2.39
N LYS A 72 -10.80 -4.79 -1.37
CA LYS A 72 -10.39 -4.29 -0.05
C LYS A 72 -8.94 -3.85 -0.02
N CYS A 73 -8.08 -4.44 -0.86
CA CYS A 73 -6.67 -4.10 -0.90
C CYS A 73 -6.46 -2.75 -1.60
N ILE A 74 -6.08 -1.74 -0.81
CA ILE A 74 -5.86 -0.38 -1.33
C ILE A 74 -4.37 -0.01 -1.43
N GLY A 75 -3.48 -0.87 -0.91
CA GLY A 75 -2.04 -0.68 -1.00
C GLY A 75 -1.25 -1.77 -0.27
N LEU A 76 0.07 -1.73 -0.41
CA LEU A 76 0.96 -2.71 0.22
C LEU A 76 2.05 -2.04 1.07
N ILE A 77 2.46 -2.72 2.13
CA ILE A 77 3.72 -2.46 2.84
C ILE A 77 4.65 -3.63 2.54
N THR A 78 5.77 -3.32 1.89
CA THR A 78 6.82 -4.30 1.56
C THR A 78 7.99 -4.12 2.51
N TRP A 79 8.41 -5.22 3.14
CA TRP A 79 9.59 -5.25 4.02
C TRP A 79 10.47 -6.44 3.67
N MET A 80 11.75 -6.19 3.41
CA MET A 80 12.73 -7.26 3.19
C MET A 80 13.36 -7.62 4.54
N HIS A 81 12.80 -8.61 5.23
CA HIS A 81 13.31 -9.04 6.53
C HIS A 81 14.72 -9.62 6.38
N THR A 82 14.85 -10.60 5.48
CA THR A 82 16.15 -11.14 5.06
C THR A 82 16.54 -10.59 3.67
N PHE A 83 17.64 -11.08 3.11
CA PHE A 83 17.96 -10.79 1.72
C PHE A 83 17.02 -11.56 0.79
N SER A 84 16.19 -10.83 0.05
CA SER A 84 15.31 -11.38 -0.99
C SER A 84 15.81 -10.92 -2.36
N PRO A 85 16.48 -11.79 -3.15
CA PRO A 85 17.05 -11.43 -4.44
C PRO A 85 16.06 -10.69 -5.34
N SER A 86 16.41 -9.45 -5.71
CA SER A 86 15.42 -8.51 -6.26
C SER A 86 14.87 -8.90 -7.62
N LYS A 87 15.60 -9.71 -8.40
CA LYS A 87 15.12 -10.27 -9.67
C LYS A 87 13.81 -11.05 -9.52
N MET A 88 13.57 -11.69 -8.38
CA MET A 88 12.31 -12.42 -8.13
C MET A 88 11.10 -11.49 -8.09
N TRP A 89 11.31 -10.21 -7.76
CA TRP A 89 10.25 -9.22 -7.61
C TRP A 89 9.81 -8.59 -8.92
N ILE A 90 10.62 -8.67 -9.98
CA ILE A 90 10.38 -7.96 -11.25
C ILE A 90 8.98 -8.25 -11.82
N ALA A 91 8.61 -9.53 -11.92
CA ALA A 91 7.34 -9.93 -12.52
C ALA A 91 6.13 -9.47 -11.68
N GLY A 92 6.24 -9.52 -10.36
CA GLY A 92 5.19 -9.05 -9.46
C GLY A 92 5.06 -7.53 -9.44
N LEU A 93 6.18 -6.81 -9.29
CA LEU A 93 6.22 -5.36 -9.31
C LEU A 93 5.73 -4.78 -10.64
N LYS A 94 6.05 -5.42 -11.77
CA LYS A 94 5.54 -5.03 -13.09
C LYS A 94 4.01 -5.21 -13.21
N ALA A 95 3.45 -6.20 -12.52
CA ALA A 95 2.02 -6.48 -12.57
C ALA A 95 1.22 -5.63 -11.59
N LEU A 96 1.83 -5.17 -10.49
CA LEU A 96 1.16 -4.44 -9.41
C LEU A 96 0.63 -3.08 -9.89
N ASN A 97 -0.66 -2.81 -9.67
CA ASN A 97 -1.30 -1.52 -9.96
C ASN A 97 -1.71 -0.75 -8.69
N LYS A 98 -1.48 -1.34 -7.51
CA LYS A 98 -1.71 -0.71 -6.21
C LYS A 98 -0.48 0.07 -5.74
N PRO A 99 -0.66 1.21 -5.05
CA PRO A 99 0.46 1.91 -4.45
C PRO A 99 1.10 1.06 -3.34
N PHE A 100 2.39 1.25 -3.08
CA PHE A 100 3.04 0.59 -1.94
C PHE A 100 4.11 1.44 -1.25
N VAL A 101 4.36 1.09 0.01
CA VAL A 101 5.50 1.55 0.80
C VAL A 101 6.57 0.47 0.80
N HIS A 102 7.81 0.89 0.62
CA HIS A 102 8.98 0.14 1.05
C HIS A 102 9.34 0.57 2.47
N LEU A 103 9.00 -0.27 3.46
CA LEU A 103 9.33 -0.03 4.86
C LEU A 103 10.71 -0.63 5.15
N HIS A 104 11.72 0.23 5.22
CA HIS A 104 13.08 -0.14 5.55
C HIS A 104 13.28 -0.13 7.08
N THR A 105 12.79 -1.21 7.71
CA THR A 105 12.82 -1.40 9.16
C THR A 105 13.59 -2.65 9.56
N GLN A 106 13.70 -2.89 10.87
CA GLN A 106 14.30 -4.08 11.47
C GLN A 106 13.47 -4.52 12.67
N PHE A 107 13.38 -5.83 12.92
CA PHE A 107 12.62 -6.37 14.06
C PHE A 107 13.15 -5.84 15.40
N ASN A 108 14.44 -6.03 15.64
CA ASN A 108 15.15 -5.53 16.83
C ASN A 108 15.52 -4.05 16.67
N ARG A 109 15.37 -3.26 17.74
CA ARG A 109 15.80 -1.86 17.77
C ARG A 109 17.32 -1.73 17.85
N ASP A 110 17.92 -2.41 18.83
CA ASP A 110 19.35 -2.35 19.11
C ASP A 110 20.05 -3.63 18.68
N ILE A 111 21.36 -3.54 18.46
CA ILE A 111 22.21 -4.69 18.20
C ILE A 111 22.49 -5.40 19.54
N PRO A 112 22.23 -6.72 19.67
CA PRO A 112 22.53 -7.46 20.89
C PRO A 112 24.04 -7.79 20.95
N TRP A 113 24.86 -6.81 21.33
CA TRP A 113 26.34 -6.87 21.23
C TRP A 113 26.99 -8.09 21.88
N ASN A 114 26.40 -8.62 22.95
CA ASN A 114 26.95 -9.76 23.68
C ASN A 114 26.48 -11.13 23.13
N GLU A 115 25.47 -11.14 22.27
CA GLU A 115 24.78 -12.36 21.81
C GLU A 115 24.79 -12.50 20.29
N ILE A 116 25.18 -11.45 19.55
CA ILE A 116 25.18 -11.46 18.10
C ILE A 116 26.11 -12.53 17.53
N ASP A 117 25.57 -13.36 16.65
CA ASP A 117 26.28 -14.41 15.94
C ASP A 117 25.83 -14.48 14.47
N MET A 118 26.28 -15.52 13.75
CA MET A 118 25.95 -15.69 12.34
C MET A 118 24.48 -16.07 12.10
N ASP A 119 23.82 -16.70 13.06
CA ASP A 119 22.40 -17.05 12.95
C ASP A 119 21.55 -15.78 13.05
N PHE A 120 21.88 -14.89 13.99
CA PHE A 120 21.31 -13.55 14.06
C PHE A 120 21.55 -12.77 12.76
N MET A 121 22.77 -12.77 12.23
CA MET A 121 23.12 -12.03 11.01
C MET A 121 22.42 -12.58 9.76
N ASN A 122 22.18 -13.90 9.69
CA ASN A 122 21.42 -14.51 8.60
C ASN A 122 19.92 -14.17 8.68
N LEU A 123 19.38 -13.98 9.89
CA LEU A 123 17.98 -13.63 10.10
C LEU A 123 17.72 -12.13 9.94
N ASN A 124 18.50 -11.27 10.59
CA ASN A 124 18.22 -9.84 10.75
C ASN A 124 19.05 -8.98 9.79
N GLN A 125 18.78 -9.10 8.50
CA GLN A 125 19.63 -8.51 7.45
C GLN A 125 18.90 -7.55 6.51
N SER A 126 17.86 -6.90 7.01
CA SER A 126 17.11 -5.88 6.27
C SER A 126 17.99 -4.72 5.80
N ALA A 127 19.10 -4.44 6.48
CA ALA A 127 20.06 -3.38 6.14
C ALA A 127 20.55 -3.45 4.68
N HIS A 128 20.87 -4.64 4.17
CA HIS A 128 21.22 -4.84 2.75
C HIS A 128 20.08 -5.41 1.92
N GLY A 129 19.19 -6.23 2.49
CA GLY A 129 18.00 -6.72 1.79
C GLY A 129 17.10 -5.59 1.27
N GLY A 130 16.86 -4.57 2.09
CA GLY A 130 16.11 -3.37 1.70
C GLY A 130 16.82 -2.54 0.64
N ARG A 131 18.16 -2.53 0.59
CA ARG A 131 18.92 -1.80 -0.45
C ARG A 131 18.84 -2.49 -1.81
N GLU A 132 18.87 -3.82 -1.81
CA GLU A 132 18.69 -4.65 -3.01
C GLU A 132 17.28 -4.49 -3.60
N PHE A 133 16.25 -4.54 -2.76
CA PHE A 133 14.89 -4.17 -3.18
C PHE A 133 14.78 -2.68 -3.55
N GLY A 134 15.58 -1.83 -2.90
CA GLY A 134 15.83 -0.44 -3.26
C GLY A 134 16.22 -0.30 -4.73
N PHE A 135 17.25 -1.04 -5.15
CA PHE A 135 17.79 -1.02 -6.51
C PHE A 135 16.73 -1.38 -7.56
N ILE A 136 16.02 -2.51 -7.40
CA ILE A 136 15.15 -2.98 -8.50
C ILE A 136 14.00 -2.01 -8.82
N ASN A 137 13.40 -1.42 -7.79
CA ASN A 137 12.31 -0.46 -8.00
C ASN A 137 12.82 0.82 -8.67
N ALA A 138 14.02 1.30 -8.29
CA ALA A 138 14.64 2.44 -8.95
C ALA A 138 15.00 2.11 -10.41
N ALA A 139 15.55 0.93 -10.67
CA ALA A 139 15.88 0.46 -12.01
C ALA A 139 14.64 0.29 -12.91
N MET A 140 13.49 -0.05 -12.32
CA MET A 140 12.20 -0.16 -13.02
C MET A 140 11.45 1.17 -13.16
N GLY A 141 11.93 2.26 -12.53
CA GLY A 141 11.24 3.55 -12.53
C GLY A 141 9.90 3.53 -11.78
N ILE A 142 9.77 2.70 -10.74
CA ILE A 142 8.53 2.57 -9.96
C ILE A 142 8.45 3.64 -8.89
N ASP A 143 7.38 4.44 -8.94
CA ASP A 143 7.03 5.37 -7.87
C ASP A 143 6.60 4.60 -6.61
N ARG A 144 7.29 4.87 -5.50
CA ARG A 144 7.00 4.28 -4.19
C ARG A 144 7.33 5.26 -3.07
N LYS A 145 6.65 5.11 -1.94
CA LYS A 145 7.10 5.75 -0.70
C LYS A 145 8.17 4.86 -0.05
N VAL A 146 9.25 5.46 0.44
CA VAL A 146 10.25 4.79 1.28
C VAL A 146 10.16 5.41 2.67
N ILE A 147 10.04 4.57 3.70
CA ILE A 147 10.08 4.97 5.11
C ILE A 147 11.16 4.15 5.79
N ALA A 148 12.09 4.79 6.49
CA ALA A 148 13.21 4.13 7.14
C ALA A 148 13.21 4.44 8.63
N GLY A 149 13.34 3.41 9.46
CA GLY A 149 13.33 3.53 10.92
C GLY A 149 12.77 2.29 11.60
N HIS A 150 12.82 2.25 12.93
CA HIS A 150 12.26 1.12 13.68
C HIS A 150 10.74 1.16 13.64
N TRP A 151 10.09 -0.01 13.50
CA TRP A 151 8.64 -0.11 13.30
C TRP A 151 7.81 0.35 14.51
N GLN A 152 8.44 0.55 15.69
CA GLN A 152 7.80 1.12 16.87
C GLN A 152 8.01 2.63 17.01
N ASP A 153 8.80 3.25 16.13
CA ASP A 153 9.08 4.67 16.17
C ASP A 153 7.84 5.48 15.76
N SER A 154 7.47 6.48 16.58
CA SER A 154 6.33 7.36 16.31
C SER A 154 6.47 8.14 15.00
N GLU A 155 7.68 8.50 14.59
CA GLU A 155 7.89 9.20 13.30
C GLU A 155 7.59 8.27 12.13
N VAL A 156 8.05 7.02 12.19
CA VAL A 156 7.76 5.98 11.18
C VAL A 156 6.25 5.73 11.08
N ILE A 157 5.57 5.63 12.22
CA ILE A 157 4.12 5.42 12.28
C ILE A 157 3.39 6.62 11.68
N SER A 158 3.79 7.86 12.02
CA SER A 158 3.18 9.08 11.47
C SER A 158 3.37 9.21 9.95
N GLU A 159 4.54 8.86 9.42
CA GLU A 159 4.79 8.82 7.98
C GLU A 159 3.94 7.74 7.29
N LEU A 160 3.80 6.58 7.93
CA LEU A 160 2.98 5.48 7.41
C LEU A 160 1.50 5.88 7.39
N ASP A 161 0.97 6.46 8.47
CA ASP A 161 -0.41 6.96 8.55
C ASP A 161 -0.71 7.99 7.45
N THR A 162 0.23 8.90 7.20
CA THR A 162 0.12 9.89 6.12
C THR A 162 -0.01 9.20 4.77
N TRP A 163 0.83 8.19 4.52
CA TRP A 163 0.77 7.44 3.27
C TRP A 163 -0.52 6.60 3.16
N ILE A 164 -0.98 5.95 4.24
CA ILE A 164 -2.22 5.18 4.23
C ILE A 164 -3.41 6.09 3.91
N ARG A 165 -3.49 7.29 4.48
CA ARG A 165 -4.53 8.28 4.12
C ARG A 165 -4.49 8.67 2.65
N ALA A 166 -3.30 8.81 2.07
CA ALA A 166 -3.16 9.06 0.63
C ALA A 166 -3.61 7.85 -0.21
N ALA A 167 -3.32 6.62 0.22
CA ALA A 167 -3.79 5.41 -0.44
C ALA A 167 -5.33 5.29 -0.40
N ILE A 168 -5.95 5.63 0.74
CA ILE A 168 -7.42 5.73 0.87
C ILE A 168 -7.95 6.76 -0.12
N GLY A 169 -7.39 7.98 -0.14
CA GLY A 169 -7.82 9.03 -1.05
C GLY A 169 -7.71 8.64 -2.53
N LYS A 170 -6.62 7.95 -2.92
CA LYS A 170 -6.46 7.42 -4.28
C LYS A 170 -7.56 6.40 -4.60
N HIS A 171 -7.82 5.45 -3.70
CA HIS A 171 -8.86 4.44 -3.90
C HIS A 171 -10.26 5.06 -4.00
N GLU A 172 -10.57 6.08 -3.21
CA GLU A 172 -11.85 6.80 -3.31
C GLU A 172 -11.98 7.54 -4.65
N LEU A 173 -10.90 8.19 -5.13
CA LEU A 173 -10.90 8.90 -6.41
C LEU A 173 -11.18 7.96 -7.59
N GLU A 174 -10.63 6.75 -7.56
CA GLU A 174 -10.83 5.74 -8.61
C GLU A 174 -12.30 5.28 -8.73
N ASN A 175 -13.11 5.50 -7.67
CA ASN A 175 -14.52 5.11 -7.60
C ASN A 175 -15.48 6.31 -7.54
N LEU A 176 -14.94 7.55 -7.49
CA LEU A 176 -15.72 8.76 -7.25
C LEU A 176 -16.62 9.07 -8.45
N LYS A 177 -17.91 9.30 -8.17
CA LYS A 177 -18.90 9.75 -9.16
C LYS A 177 -19.38 11.15 -8.81
N VAL A 178 -19.25 12.08 -9.75
CA VAL A 178 -19.65 13.48 -9.59
C VAL A 178 -20.83 13.77 -10.52
N ALA A 179 -21.98 14.13 -9.94
CA ALA A 179 -23.13 14.62 -10.67
C ALA A 179 -23.11 16.16 -10.72
N ARG A 180 -23.13 16.73 -11.92
CA ARG A 180 -23.20 18.19 -12.16
C ARG A 180 -24.60 18.55 -12.63
N PHE A 181 -25.26 19.48 -11.95
CA PHE A 181 -26.56 20.01 -12.35
C PHE A 181 -26.38 21.36 -13.05
N GLY A 182 -26.56 21.37 -14.37
CA GLY A 182 -26.12 22.48 -15.21
C GLY A 182 -24.64 22.41 -15.57
N ASP A 183 -24.15 23.45 -16.23
CA ASP A 183 -22.78 23.52 -16.72
C ASP A 183 -21.95 24.59 -15.99
N ASN A 184 -20.69 24.74 -16.37
CA ASN A 184 -19.82 25.79 -15.89
C ASN A 184 -20.46 27.18 -16.09
N MET A 185 -20.17 28.10 -15.16
CA MET A 185 -20.55 29.50 -15.34
C MET A 185 -19.94 30.04 -16.64
N ARG A 186 -20.77 30.74 -17.43
CA ARG A 186 -20.34 31.33 -18.71
C ARG A 186 -19.08 32.19 -18.53
N ASN A 187 -18.15 32.04 -19.47
CA ASN A 187 -16.90 32.79 -19.55
C ASN A 187 -15.91 32.58 -18.37
N VAL A 188 -16.02 31.46 -17.63
CA VAL A 188 -15.04 31.09 -16.59
C VAL A 188 -14.05 30.05 -17.12
N ALA A 189 -12.75 30.29 -16.92
CA ALA A 189 -11.69 29.41 -17.39
C ALA A 189 -11.31 28.31 -16.38
N VAL A 190 -10.98 28.68 -15.14
CA VAL A 190 -10.33 27.77 -14.15
C VAL A 190 -11.18 26.57 -13.72
N THR A 191 -12.51 26.69 -13.83
CA THR A 191 -13.43 25.59 -13.48
C THR A 191 -13.73 24.68 -14.66
N GLU A 192 -13.30 25.04 -15.87
CA GLU A 192 -13.38 24.17 -17.03
C GLU A 192 -12.20 23.19 -17.04
N GLY A 193 -12.30 22.13 -17.84
CA GLY A 193 -11.22 21.19 -18.03
C GLY A 193 -11.64 19.95 -18.78
N ASP A 194 -10.65 19.12 -19.11
CA ASP A 194 -10.89 17.86 -19.79
C ASP A 194 -11.25 16.75 -18.78
N LYS A 195 -12.55 16.43 -18.76
CA LYS A 195 -13.12 15.40 -17.89
C LYS A 195 -12.68 13.99 -18.31
N VAL A 196 -12.36 13.77 -19.59
CA VAL A 196 -11.82 12.49 -20.08
C VAL A 196 -10.41 12.30 -19.56
N SER A 197 -9.56 13.32 -19.67
CA SER A 197 -8.20 13.27 -19.10
C SER A 197 -8.23 13.09 -17.57
N ALA A 198 -9.15 13.75 -16.87
CA ALA A 198 -9.30 13.57 -15.43
C ALA A 198 -9.69 12.12 -15.06
N GLN A 199 -10.59 11.50 -15.82
CA GLN A 199 -10.98 10.11 -15.61
C GLN A 199 -9.83 9.14 -15.92
N LEU A 200 -9.06 9.36 -16.99
CA LEU A 200 -7.89 8.53 -17.31
C LEU A 200 -6.81 8.60 -16.23
N GLN A 201 -6.59 9.79 -15.66
CA GLN A 201 -5.52 10.04 -14.68
C GLN A 201 -5.90 9.61 -13.25
N PHE A 202 -7.15 9.85 -12.84
CA PHE A 202 -7.57 9.68 -11.44
C PHE A 202 -8.72 8.67 -11.26
N GLY A 203 -9.38 8.24 -12.34
CA GLY A 203 -10.50 7.30 -12.30
C GLY A 203 -11.88 7.92 -12.02
N LEU A 204 -11.96 9.19 -11.57
CA LEU A 204 -13.27 9.80 -11.27
C LEU A 204 -14.17 9.95 -12.50
N ASP A 205 -15.47 9.79 -12.31
CA ASP A 205 -16.50 9.87 -13.34
C ASP A 205 -17.38 11.10 -13.13
N VAL A 206 -17.24 12.10 -14.03
CA VAL A 206 -17.95 13.37 -13.95
C VAL A 206 -19.03 13.44 -15.02
N ARG A 207 -20.31 13.53 -14.61
CA ARG A 207 -21.46 13.52 -15.52
C ARG A 207 -22.36 14.74 -15.33
N GLY A 208 -22.94 15.21 -16.42
CA GLY A 208 -23.95 16.27 -16.41
C GLY A 208 -25.37 15.69 -16.32
N PHE A 209 -26.21 16.33 -15.52
CA PHE A 209 -27.63 16.04 -15.36
C PHE A 209 -28.44 17.33 -15.55
N GLY A 210 -29.66 17.19 -16.07
CA GLY A 210 -30.55 18.33 -16.22
C GLY A 210 -30.99 18.85 -14.85
N VAL A 211 -31.09 20.17 -14.68
CA VAL A 211 -31.62 20.74 -13.42
C VAL A 211 -33.07 20.29 -13.18
N GLY A 212 -33.83 20.06 -14.26
CA GLY A 212 -35.18 19.50 -14.20
C GLY A 212 -35.25 18.15 -13.50
N ASP A 213 -34.28 17.26 -13.74
CA ASP A 213 -34.20 15.94 -13.11
C ASP A 213 -34.15 16.10 -11.59
N LEU A 214 -33.34 17.04 -11.07
CA LEU A 214 -33.26 17.32 -9.64
C LEU A 214 -34.57 17.88 -9.06
N VAL A 215 -35.25 18.76 -9.81
CA VAL A 215 -36.52 19.37 -9.38
C VAL A 215 -37.58 18.31 -9.12
N GLU A 216 -37.63 17.25 -9.92
CA GLU A 216 -38.58 16.15 -9.71
C GLU A 216 -38.36 15.45 -8.36
N TYR A 217 -37.10 15.14 -8.01
CA TYR A 217 -36.78 14.51 -6.72
C TYR A 217 -37.10 15.42 -5.54
N VAL A 218 -36.79 16.72 -5.64
CA VAL A 218 -37.08 17.68 -4.55
C VAL A 218 -38.57 17.78 -4.26
N LYS A 219 -39.42 17.80 -5.30
CA LYS A 219 -40.88 17.86 -5.13
C LYS A 219 -41.48 16.59 -4.53
N ALA A 220 -40.79 15.46 -4.68
CA ALA A 220 -41.25 14.17 -4.19
C ALA A 220 -40.93 13.91 -2.70
N VAL A 221 -40.15 14.79 -2.05
CA VAL A 221 -39.83 14.65 -0.62
C VAL A 221 -41.06 14.94 0.23
N SER A 222 -41.46 13.98 1.06
CA SER A 222 -42.49 14.16 2.07
C SER A 222 -41.97 14.97 3.25
N VAL A 223 -42.81 15.88 3.78
CA VAL A 223 -42.56 16.61 5.02
C VAL A 223 -42.68 15.68 6.23
#